data_AF-A0A174H5H6-F1
#
_entry.id   AF-A0A174H5H6-F1
#
_cell.length_a   1.000
_cell.length_b   1.000
_cell.length_c   1.000
_cell.angle_alpha   90.00
_cell.angle_beta   90.00
_cell.angle_gamma   90.00
#
_symmetry.space_group_name_H-M   'P 1'
#
loop_
_entity.id
_entity.type
_entity.pdbx_description
1 polymer ?
#
loop_
_entity_poly.entity_id
_entity_poly.type
_entity_poly.pdbx_seq_one_letter_code
_entity_poly.pdbx_strand_id
1 'polypeptide(L)'
;MDITDFQLIEEYMLECMQDSAHDKEHIYRVLYVALDIAEQERHVDYDLLIAACLLHDIGRQEQFENPSLCHAVAGAEKARTFLTPV
;
A
#
# COMPACT_ATOMS: atom_id res chain seq x y z
N MET A 1 -13.72 -1.46 7.41
CA MET A 1 -13.75 -1.58 5.94
C MET A 1 -14.48 -2.86 5.59
N ASP A 2 -15.15 -2.90 4.45
CA ASP A 2 -15.67 -4.13 3.88
C ASP A 2 -14.76 -4.66 2.75
N ILE A 3 -15.13 -5.80 2.16
CA ILE A 3 -14.33 -6.41 1.09
C ILE A 3 -14.20 -5.51 -0.14
N THR A 4 -15.21 -4.67 -0.40
CA THR A 4 -15.22 -3.75 -1.53
C THR A 4 -14.23 -2.60 -1.31
N ASP A 5 -14.10 -2.11 -0.08
CA ASP A 5 -13.07 -1.13 0.27
C ASP A 5 -11.65 -1.66 -0.02
N PHE A 6 -11.35 -2.91 0.36
CA PHE A 6 -10.04 -3.52 0.11
C PHE A 6 -9.79 -3.78 -1.38
N GLN A 7 -10.82 -4.14 -2.14
CA GLN A 7 -10.73 -4.28 -3.60
C GLN A 7 -10.37 -2.95 -4.26
N LEU A 8 -11.00 -1.84 -3.84
CA LEU A 8 -10.69 -0.51 -4.35
C LEU A 8 -9.26 -0.08 -4.01
N ILE A 9 -8.80 -0.36 -2.78
CA ILE A 9 -7.41 -0.10 -2.36
C ILE A 9 -6.43 -0.92 -3.20
N GLU A 10 -6.72 -2.20 -3.44
CA GLU A 10 -5.89 -3.08 -4.26
C GLU A 10 -5.85 -2.61 -5.72
N GLU A 11 -6.98 -2.25 -6.32
CA GLU A 11 -7.06 -1.70 -7.67
C GLU A 11 -6.21 -0.44 -7.81
N TYR A 12 -6.32 0.50 -6.85
CA TYR A 12 -5.51 1.72 -6.86
C TYR A 12 -4.01 1.43 -6.66
N MET A 13 -3.67 0.46 -5.80
CA MET A 13 -2.29 -0.01 -5.67
C MET A 13 -1.76 -0.53 -7.00
N LEU A 14 -2.52 -1.37 -7.70
CA LEU A 14 -2.13 -1.94 -9.00
C LEU A 14 -1.96 -0.86 -10.08
N GLU A 15 -2.83 0.17 -10.10
CA GLU A 15 -2.67 1.32 -11.00
C GLU A 15 -1.37 2.11 -10.77
N CYS A 16 -0.86 2.11 -9.54
CA CYS A 16 0.39 2.77 -9.18
C CYS A 16 1.64 1.94 -9.51
N MET A 17 1.50 0.64 -9.80
CA MET A 17 2.64 -0.24 -10.11
C MET A 17 2.85 -0.30 -11.63
N GLN A 18 3.80 0.50 -12.13
CA GLN A 18 4.07 0.67 -13.56
C GLN A 18 5.36 -0.03 -14.03
N ASP A 19 6.03 -0.85 -13.20
CA ASP A 19 7.27 -1.54 -13.57
C ASP A 19 7.36 -3.01 -13.13
N SER A 20 7.60 -3.85 -14.13
CA SER A 20 7.74 -5.31 -14.17
C SER A 20 8.70 -5.98 -13.17
N ALA A 21 9.61 -5.25 -12.51
CA ALA A 21 10.55 -5.82 -11.54
C ALA A 21 10.12 -5.67 -10.06
N HIS A 22 9.15 -4.78 -9.77
CA HIS A 22 8.78 -4.37 -8.41
C HIS A 22 7.25 -4.28 -8.19
N ASP A 23 6.50 -5.21 -8.79
CA ASP A 23 5.23 -4.85 -9.46
C ASP A 23 3.90 -5.20 -8.76
N LYS A 24 3.89 -5.93 -7.65
CA LYS A 24 2.71 -6.26 -6.79
C LYS A 24 3.00 -7.46 -5.93
N GLU A 25 3.79 -8.38 -6.47
CA GLU A 25 4.25 -9.57 -5.76
C GLU A 25 5.04 -9.21 -4.50
N HIS A 26 5.78 -8.09 -4.53
CA HIS A 26 6.41 -7.53 -3.33
C HIS A 26 5.36 -7.11 -2.29
N ILE A 27 4.36 -6.34 -2.70
CA ILE A 27 3.29 -5.87 -1.82
C ILE A 27 2.52 -7.05 -1.23
N TYR A 28 2.16 -8.05 -2.03
CA TYR A 28 1.48 -9.25 -1.54
C TYR A 28 2.33 -10.05 -0.56
N ARG A 29 3.64 -10.21 -0.80
CA ARG A 29 4.52 -10.86 0.19
C ARG A 29 4.57 -10.08 1.50
N VAL A 30 4.65 -8.75 1.44
CA VAL A 30 4.61 -7.91 2.65
C VAL A 30 3.28 -8.09 3.39
N LEU A 31 2.16 -8.06 2.67
CA LEU A 31 0.83 -8.27 3.23
C LEU A 31 0.71 -9.63 3.93
N TYR A 32 1.08 -10.73 3.26
CA TYR A 32 0.97 -12.07 3.86
C TYR A 32 1.89 -12.24 5.07
N VAL A 33 3.12 -11.74 5.02
CA VAL A 33 4.03 -11.77 6.18
C VAL A 33 3.48 -10.93 7.33
N ALA A 34 2.90 -9.76 7.03
CA ALA A 34 2.27 -8.92 8.04
C ALA A 34 1.06 -9.59 8.69
N LEU A 35 0.24 -10.32 7.92
CA LEU A 35 -0.87 -11.13 8.43
C LEU A 35 -0.37 -12.26 9.34
N ASP A 36 0.66 -13.01 8.91
CA ASP A 36 1.25 -14.08 9.73
C ASP A 36 1.78 -13.56 11.08
N ILE A 37 2.41 -12.38 11.08
CA ILE A 37 2.88 -11.72 12.30
C ILE A 37 1.69 -11.27 13.15
N ALA A 38 0.67 -10.66 12.53
CA ALA A 38 -0.50 -10.15 13.22
C ALA A 38 -1.32 -11.23 13.94
N GLU A 39 -1.28 -12.48 13.46
CA GLU A 39 -1.91 -13.62 14.16
C GLU A 39 -1.31 -13.87 15.56
N GLN A 40 -0.05 -13.51 15.78
CA GLN A 40 0.65 -13.69 17.05
C GLN A 40 0.60 -12.45 17.95
N GLU A 41 0.15 -11.32 17.43
CA GLU A 41 0.11 -10.04 18.13
C GLU A 41 -1.29 -9.74 18.69
N ARG A 42 -1.34 -8.99 19.79
CA ARG A 42 -2.61 -8.59 20.42
C ARG A 42 -3.04 -7.21 19.93
N HIS A 43 -4.35 -7.03 19.78
CA HIS A 43 -4.98 -5.74 19.46
C HIS A 43 -4.56 -5.15 18.10
N VAL A 44 -4.26 -6.01 17.12
CA VAL A 44 -4.02 -5.57 15.75
C VAL A 44 -5.32 -5.14 15.09
N ASP A 45 -5.29 -3.95 14.51
CA ASP A 45 -6.33 -3.49 13.58
C ASP A 45 -5.98 -4.01 12.18
N TYR A 46 -6.68 -5.07 11.76
CA TYR A 46 -6.45 -5.71 10.46
C TYR A 46 -6.83 -4.81 9.30
N ASP A 47 -7.83 -3.92 9.48
CA ASP A 47 -8.24 -3.00 8.44
C ASP A 47 -7.11 -2.01 8.15
N LEU A 48 -6.53 -1.43 9.21
CA LEU A 48 -5.38 -0.53 9.09
C LEU A 48 -4.13 -1.27 8.55
N LEU A 49 -3.88 -2.49 9.01
CA LEU A 49 -2.73 -3.29 8.59
C LEU A 49 -2.78 -3.59 7.09
N ILE A 50 -3.91 -4.09 6.60
CA ILE A 50 -4.11 -4.45 5.19
C ILE A 50 -3.98 -3.20 4.32
N ALA A 51 -4.66 -2.11 4.67
CA ALA A 51 -4.59 -0.85 3.92
C ALA A 51 -3.15 -0.28 3.89
N ALA A 52 -2.44 -0.30 5.02
CA ALA A 52 -1.06 0.15 5.08
C ALA A 52 -0.13 -0.71 4.20
N CYS A 53 -0.28 -2.04 4.23
CA CYS A 53 0.54 -2.94 3.41
C CYS A 53 0.31 -2.69 1.91
N LEU A 54 -0.94 -2.53 1.49
CA LEU A 54 -1.28 -2.28 0.08
C LEU A 54 -0.76 -0.90 -0.39
N LEU A 55 -0.76 0.11 0.48
CA LEU A 55 -0.46 1.49 0.08
C LEU A 55 1.00 1.92 0.33
N HIS A 56 1.82 1.15 1.04
CA HIS A 56 3.15 1.63 1.52
C HIS A 56 4.12 2.06 0.41
N ASP A 57 4.04 1.44 -0.77
CA ASP A 57 5.01 1.62 -1.86
C ASP A 57 4.40 2.32 -3.10
N ILE A 58 3.18 2.87 -3.01
CA ILE A 58 2.50 3.55 -4.15
C ILE A 58 3.17 4.86 -4.60
N GLY A 59 4.16 5.35 -3.83
CA GLY A 59 4.96 6.54 -4.15
C GLY A 59 6.25 6.23 -4.92
N ARG A 60 6.46 4.98 -5.33
CA ARG A 60 7.70 4.54 -6.00
C ARG A 60 7.87 5.19 -7.37
N GLN A 61 6.78 5.33 -8.13
CA GLN A 61 6.82 5.96 -9.45
C GLN A 61 7.35 7.40 -9.36
N GLU A 62 6.90 8.18 -8.38
CA GLU A 62 7.38 9.55 -8.15
C GLU A 62 8.88 9.58 -7.81
N GLN A 63 9.37 8.59 -7.04
CA GLN A 63 10.79 8.47 -6.74
C GLN A 63 11.60 8.05 -7.99
N PHE A 64 11.05 7.21 -8.86
CA PHE A 64 11.69 6.85 -10.13
C PHE A 64 11.80 8.07 -11.06
N GLU A 65 10.73 8.86 -11.18
CA GLU A 65 10.70 10.07 -12.00
C GLU A 65 11.57 11.19 -11.42
N ASN A 66 11.60 11.33 -10.09
CA ASN A 66 12.43 12.28 -9.38
C ASN A 66 13.12 11.63 -8.16
N PRO A 67 14.40 11.20 -8.30
CA PRO A 67 15.14 10.53 -7.23
C PRO A 67 15.37 11.35 -5.94
N SER A 68 15.13 12.68 -5.98
CA SER A 68 15.19 13.51 -4.77
C SER A 68 13.97 13.33 -3.86
N LEU A 69 12.89 12.74 -4.37
CA LEU A 69 11.67 12.47 -3.61
C LEU A 69 11.82 11.17 -2.79
N CYS A 70 11.31 11.23 -1.57
CA CYS A 70 11.15 10.04 -0.73
C CYS A 70 9.82 9.34 -1.08
N HIS A 71 9.87 8.12 -1.59
CA HIS A 71 8.66 7.35 -1.95
C HIS A 71 7.71 7.19 -0.76
N ALA A 72 8.22 7.06 0.47
CA ALA A 72 7.37 6.93 1.65
C ALA A 72 6.56 8.22 1.93
N VAL A 73 7.16 9.39 1.70
CA VAL A 73 6.45 10.68 1.87
C VAL A 73 5.46 10.89 0.73
N ALA A 74 5.88 10.67 -0.52
CA ALA A 74 5.00 10.77 -1.68
C ALA A 74 3.82 9.77 -1.60
N GLY A 75 4.11 8.54 -1.20
CA GLY A 75 3.12 7.48 -1.00
C GLY A 75 2.14 7.80 0.13
N ALA A 76 2.60 8.36 1.25
CA ALA A 76 1.72 8.79 2.33
C ALA A 76 0.74 9.89 1.89
N GLU A 77 1.19 10.89 1.14
CA GLU A 77 0.31 11.93 0.60
C GLU A 77 -0.68 11.35 -0.42
N LYS A 78 -0.22 10.47 -1.33
CA LYS A 78 -1.10 9.75 -2.27
C LYS A 78 -2.16 8.92 -1.56
N ALA A 79 -1.78 8.17 -0.53
CA ALA A 79 -2.68 7.34 0.25
C ALA A 79 -3.72 8.20 0.97
N ARG A 80 -3.29 9.32 1.57
CA ARG A 80 -4.20 10.28 2.19
C ARG A 80 -5.21 10.82 1.18
N THR A 81 -4.77 11.30 0.01
CA THR A 81 -5.66 11.82 -1.02
C THR A 81 -6.67 10.77 -1.49
N PHE A 82 -6.23 9.52 -1.68
CA PHE A 82 -7.09 8.41 -2.10
C PHE A 82 -8.13 8.02 -1.04
N LEU A 83 -7.73 7.90 0.22
CA LEU A 83 -8.60 7.43 1.32
C LEU A 83 -9.55 8.52 1.84
N THR A 84 -9.25 9.80 1.63
CA THR A 84 -10.11 10.91 2.05
C THR A 84 -10.48 11.80 0.85
N PRO A 85 -11.26 11.30 -0.12
CA PRO A 85 -11.75 12.14 -1.22
C PRO A 85 -12.69 13.20 -0.64
N VAL A 86 -12.40 14.47 -0.97
CA VAL A 86 -13.21 15.63 -0.58
C VAL A 86 -14.43 15.74 -1.49
#